data_AF-A0A1D9PAG8-F1
#
_entry.id   AF-A0A1D9PAG8-F1
#
_cell.length_a   1.000
_cell.length_b   1.000
_cell.length_c   1.000
_cell.angle_alpha   90.00
_cell.angle_beta   90.00
_cell.angle_gamma   90.00
#
_symmetry.space_group_name_H-M   'P 1'
#
loop_
_entity.id
_entity.type
_entity.pdbx_description
1 polymer ?
#
loop_
_entity_poly.entity_id
_entity_poly.type
_entity_poly.pdbx_seq_one_letter_code
_entity_poly.pdbx_strand_id
1 'polypeptide(L)'
;MKQSFLLLFFFLSQIGISQTTKTNYTNLNKLLAEGEKAYSENNFALAKEIYTKVTDSVSWNHEYLYNLAAVELKLGETDNACEHFYKIYSLNDMRVVKYLAEYCPNYRGENKYSIEEVEEKPKFIYKDKEYPLIKNNNLNPVYLSAINKAFNKSKILKEKARGRNVLSISINKHNEFNTGNIFKPASSKEDYDLVTTEIMSILKNTVTYIAAKQNGHNVDLWNKWDFLISVF
;
A
#
# COMPACT_ATOMS: atom_id res chain seq x y z
N MET A 1 24.88 1.30 54.07
CA MET A 1 25.53 1.58 52.76
C MET A 1 24.98 0.62 51.72
N LYS A 2 24.78 1.09 50.48
CA LYS A 2 24.29 0.36 49.28
C LYS A 2 22.77 0.33 49.06
N GLN A 3 22.14 1.50 48.85
CA GLN A 3 20.87 1.53 48.12
C GLN A 3 20.55 2.85 47.39
N SER A 4 21.32 3.91 47.62
CA SER A 4 21.09 5.22 46.96
C SER A 4 21.79 5.41 45.61
N PHE A 5 22.63 4.46 45.16
CA PHE A 5 23.40 4.62 43.91
C PHE A 5 22.70 4.06 42.66
N LEU A 6 21.67 3.21 42.83
CA LEU A 6 21.01 2.54 41.70
C LEU A 6 19.90 3.39 41.04
N LEU A 7 19.32 4.34 41.78
CA LEU A 7 18.20 5.18 41.30
C LEU A 7 18.66 6.36 40.43
N LEU A 8 19.91 6.80 40.54
CA LEU A 8 20.44 7.90 39.72
C LEU A 8 20.69 7.49 38.25
N PHE A 9 20.94 6.20 38.00
CA PHE A 9 21.18 5.66 36.66
C PHE A 9 19.90 5.54 35.81
N PHE A 10 18.72 5.45 36.44
CA PHE A 10 17.44 5.31 35.73
C PHE A 10 16.85 6.64 35.23
N PHE A 11 17.24 7.77 35.82
CA PHE A 11 16.78 9.09 35.35
C PHE A 11 17.65 9.69 34.24
N LEU A 12 18.92 9.28 34.13
CA LEU A 12 19.82 9.74 33.06
C LEU A 12 19.58 9.04 31.72
N SER A 13 19.01 7.82 31.72
CA SER A 13 18.68 7.10 30.48
C SER A 13 17.45 7.67 29.76
N GLN A 14 16.53 8.34 30.46
CA GLN A 14 15.35 8.95 29.83
C GLN A 14 15.63 10.30 29.16
N ILE A 15 16.65 11.04 29.61
CA ILE A 15 17.03 12.32 29.01
C ILE A 15 17.77 12.09 27.67
N GLY A 16 18.53 11.00 27.56
CA GLY A 16 19.25 10.64 26.33
C GLY A 16 18.34 10.26 25.15
N ILE A 17 17.21 9.60 25.40
CA ILE A 17 16.28 9.14 24.34
C ILE A 17 15.43 10.29 23.78
N SER A 18 15.09 11.28 24.62
CA SER A 18 14.29 12.45 24.20
C SER A 18 15.09 13.48 23.40
N GLN A 19 16.40 13.65 23.69
CA GLN A 19 17.25 14.58 22.96
C GLN A 19 17.83 14.01 21.65
N THR A 20 18.09 12.69 21.59
CA THR A 20 18.57 12.03 20.36
C THR A 20 17.50 12.02 19.27
N THR A 21 16.23 11.80 19.62
CA THR A 21 15.13 11.83 18.65
C THR A 21 14.91 13.23 18.07
N LYS A 22 14.83 14.28 18.90
CA LYS A 22 14.62 15.67 18.42
C LYS A 22 15.78 16.23 17.59
N THR A 23 17.02 15.89 17.96
CA THR A 23 18.22 16.31 17.21
C THR A 23 18.29 15.62 15.84
N ASN A 24 17.97 14.32 15.77
CA ASN A 24 17.92 13.59 14.52
C ASN A 24 16.85 14.14 13.56
N TYR A 25 15.66 14.48 14.06
CA TYR A 25 14.61 15.09 13.23
C TYR A 25 14.99 16.49 12.72
N THR A 26 15.65 17.32 13.55
CA THR A 26 16.09 18.66 13.13
C THR A 26 17.14 18.57 12.02
N ASN A 27 18.09 17.64 12.14
CA ASN A 27 19.09 17.38 11.10
C ASN A 27 18.46 16.85 9.81
N LEU A 28 17.43 15.99 9.93
CA LEU A 28 16.74 15.43 8.77
C LEU A 28 15.96 16.49 7.99
N ASN A 29 15.27 17.40 8.68
CA ASN A 29 14.58 18.53 8.04
C ASN A 29 15.57 19.47 7.33
N LYS A 30 16.75 19.68 7.91
CA LYS A 30 17.81 20.46 7.27
C LYS A 30 18.30 19.79 5.99
N LEU A 31 18.57 18.49 6.03
CA LEU A 31 18.96 17.71 4.85
C LEU A 31 17.88 17.78 3.76
N LEU A 32 16.60 17.65 4.12
CA LEU A 32 15.51 17.78 3.16
C LEU A 32 15.49 19.14 2.46
N ALA A 33 15.62 20.24 3.23
CA ALA A 33 15.68 21.58 2.66
C ALA A 33 16.90 21.78 1.75
N GLU A 34 18.06 21.22 2.13
CA GLU A 34 19.27 21.23 1.30
C GLU A 34 19.08 20.43 0.00
N GLY A 35 18.40 19.28 0.07
CA GLY A 35 18.06 18.45 -1.08
C GLY A 35 17.07 19.14 -2.02
N GLU A 36 16.02 19.77 -1.48
CA GLU A 36 15.04 20.55 -2.25
C GLU A 36 15.69 21.74 -2.95
N LYS A 37 16.60 22.43 -2.26
CA LYS A 37 17.40 23.50 -2.85
C LYS A 37 18.25 22.97 -4.01
N ALA A 38 19.02 21.90 -3.79
CA ALA A 38 19.84 21.29 -4.82
C ALA A 38 19.01 20.85 -6.05
N TYR A 39 17.82 20.28 -5.81
CA TYR A 39 16.86 19.94 -6.85
C TYR A 39 16.43 21.17 -7.65
N SER A 40 16.03 22.25 -6.97
CA SER A 40 15.57 23.49 -7.60
C SER A 40 16.65 24.20 -8.42
N GLU A 41 17.92 24.01 -8.04
CA GLU A 41 19.10 24.52 -8.76
C GLU A 41 19.55 23.58 -9.90
N ASN A 42 18.79 22.52 -10.19
CA ASN A 42 19.12 21.45 -11.15
C ASN A 42 20.43 20.70 -10.83
N ASN A 43 20.92 20.77 -9.59
CA ASN A 43 22.05 19.97 -9.14
C ASN A 43 21.56 18.59 -8.67
N PHE A 44 21.12 17.79 -9.64
CA PHE A 44 20.49 16.49 -9.37
C PHE A 44 21.44 15.49 -8.72
N ALA A 45 22.75 15.55 -9.02
CA ALA A 45 23.74 14.68 -8.38
C ALA A 45 23.82 14.95 -6.87
N LEU A 46 23.89 16.22 -6.46
CA LEU A 46 23.88 16.59 -5.05
C LEU A 46 22.53 16.28 -4.39
N ALA A 47 21.42 16.58 -5.07
CA ALA A 47 20.09 16.26 -4.57
C ALA A 47 19.95 14.75 -4.30
N LYS A 48 20.47 13.90 -5.20
CA LYS A 48 20.48 12.44 -5.04
C LYS A 48 21.25 12.04 -3.78
N GLU A 49 22.48 12.51 -3.63
CA GLU A 49 23.31 12.19 -2.46
C GLU A 49 22.60 12.54 -1.14
N ILE A 50 21.96 13.71 -1.10
CA ILE A 50 21.23 14.18 0.08
C ILE A 50 19.99 13.31 0.33
N TYR A 51 19.15 13.09 -0.68
CA TYR A 51 17.95 12.29 -0.52
C TYR A 51 18.25 10.83 -0.19
N THR A 52 19.33 10.24 -0.70
CA THR A 52 19.80 8.91 -0.28
C THR A 52 20.07 8.87 1.22
N LYS A 53 20.78 9.86 1.79
CA LYS A 53 21.03 9.93 3.24
C LYS A 53 19.73 10.01 4.05
N VAL A 54 18.75 10.77 3.54
CA VAL A 54 17.43 10.91 4.17
C VAL A 54 16.66 9.58 4.12
N THR A 55 16.63 8.90 2.98
CA THR A 55 15.93 7.62 2.81
C THR A 55 16.58 6.50 3.60
N ASP A 56 17.90 6.49 3.74
CA ASP A 56 18.60 5.48 4.56
C ASP A 56 18.24 5.64 6.04
N SER A 57 18.02 6.88 6.49
CA SER A 57 17.62 7.19 7.86
C SER A 57 16.15 6.84 8.14
N VAL A 58 15.25 7.02 7.17
CA VAL A 58 13.81 6.75 7.32
C VAL A 58 13.28 6.04 6.07
N SER A 59 13.63 4.76 5.95
CA SER A 59 13.45 3.97 4.72
C SER A 59 12.01 3.60 4.37
N TRP A 60 11.06 3.90 5.26
CA TRP A 60 9.63 3.67 5.07
C TRP A 60 8.85 4.96 4.79
N ASN A 61 9.50 6.13 4.78
CA ASN A 61 8.80 7.39 4.49
C ASN A 61 8.59 7.53 2.96
N HIS A 62 7.32 7.60 2.55
CA HIS A 62 6.97 7.62 1.13
C HIS A 62 7.45 8.89 0.43
N GLU A 63 7.37 10.05 1.09
CA GLU A 63 7.76 11.34 0.51
C GLU A 63 9.25 11.39 0.22
N TYR A 64 10.07 10.83 1.10
CA TYR A 64 11.53 10.81 0.90
C TYR A 64 11.92 9.90 -0.26
N LEU A 65 11.27 8.73 -0.34
CA LEU A 65 11.43 7.82 -1.47
C LEU A 65 10.97 8.46 -2.78
N TYR A 66 9.89 9.25 -2.76
CA TYR A 66 9.41 9.98 -3.93
C TYR A 66 10.43 11.00 -4.42
N ASN A 67 11.00 11.79 -3.51
CA ASN A 67 11.99 12.80 -3.87
C ASN A 67 13.25 12.17 -4.46
N LEU A 68 13.71 11.05 -3.89
CA LEU A 68 14.84 10.29 -4.44
C LEU A 68 14.53 9.75 -5.84
N ALA A 69 13.38 9.07 -6.00
CA ALA A 69 12.95 8.53 -7.30
C ALA A 69 12.82 9.63 -8.37
N ALA A 70 12.28 10.79 -8.01
CA ALA A 70 12.15 11.93 -8.92
C ALA A 70 13.52 12.45 -9.39
N VAL A 71 14.52 12.50 -8.51
CA VAL A 71 15.90 12.86 -8.87
C VAL A 71 16.53 11.81 -9.78
N GLU A 72 16.35 10.53 -9.47
CA GLU A 72 16.88 9.43 -10.29
C GLU A 72 16.32 9.46 -11.71
N LEU A 73 15.02 9.77 -11.88
CA LEU A 73 14.43 10.02 -13.20
C LEU A 73 15.10 11.20 -13.93
N LYS A 74 15.41 12.30 -13.23
CA LYS A 74 16.13 13.45 -13.82
C LYS A 74 17.55 13.10 -14.26
N LEU A 75 18.17 12.12 -13.61
CA LEU A 75 19.50 11.61 -13.95
C LEU A 75 19.47 10.48 -15.00
N GLY A 76 18.29 10.05 -15.46
CA GLY A 76 18.15 8.94 -16.41
C GLY A 76 18.35 7.56 -15.76
N GLU A 77 18.34 7.48 -14.43
CA GLU A 77 18.49 6.24 -13.66
C GLU A 77 17.13 5.55 -13.44
N THR A 78 16.45 5.22 -14.53
CA THR A 78 15.06 4.73 -14.50
C THR A 78 14.88 3.48 -13.63
N ASP A 79 15.81 2.52 -13.66
CA ASP A 79 15.71 1.29 -12.87
C ASP A 79 15.70 1.57 -11.36
N ASN A 80 16.56 2.49 -10.88
CA ASN A 80 16.60 2.90 -9.48
C ASN A 80 15.29 3.60 -9.09
N ALA A 81 14.78 4.49 -9.95
CA ALA A 81 13.51 5.16 -9.72
C ALA A 81 12.36 4.14 -9.62
N CYS A 82 12.35 3.11 -10.48
CA CYS A 82 11.37 2.04 -10.45
C CYS A 82 11.43 1.19 -9.18
N GLU A 83 12.63 0.88 -8.66
CA GLU A 83 12.79 0.23 -7.35
C GLU A 83 12.13 1.06 -6.24
N HIS A 84 12.39 2.37 -6.20
CA HIS A 84 11.81 3.27 -5.20
C HIS A 84 10.29 3.43 -5.35
N PHE A 85 9.78 3.58 -6.57
CA PHE A 85 8.33 3.61 -6.81
C PHE A 85 7.65 2.30 -6.42
N TYR A 86 8.25 1.16 -6.71
CA TYR A 86 7.72 -0.14 -6.31
C TYR A 86 7.73 -0.30 -4.79
N LYS A 87 8.78 0.20 -4.11
CA LYS A 87 8.82 0.24 -2.65
C LYS A 87 7.69 1.10 -2.07
N ILE A 88 7.45 2.29 -2.61
CA ILE A 88 6.32 3.16 -2.23
C ILE A 88 4.98 2.43 -2.42
N TYR A 89 4.81 1.74 -3.56
CA TYR A 89 3.62 0.94 -3.84
C TYR A 89 3.43 -0.20 -2.82
N SER A 90 4.51 -0.89 -2.43
CA SER A 90 4.48 -1.96 -1.43
C SER A 90 4.09 -1.47 -0.03
N LEU A 91 4.30 -0.18 0.25
CA LEU A 91 3.85 0.49 1.46
C LEU A 91 2.40 1.02 1.37
N ASN A 92 1.66 0.60 0.34
CA ASN A 92 0.25 0.92 0.06
C ASN A 92 -0.02 2.38 -0.35
N ASP A 93 0.96 3.10 -0.91
CA ASP A 93 0.72 4.44 -1.47
C ASP A 93 0.36 4.37 -2.95
N MET A 94 -0.95 4.36 -3.21
CA MET A 94 -1.50 4.20 -4.55
C MET A 94 -1.28 5.40 -5.46
N ARG A 95 -0.81 6.55 -4.94
CA ARG A 95 -0.49 7.73 -5.78
C ARG A 95 0.64 7.44 -6.76
N VAL A 96 1.45 6.41 -6.48
CA VAL A 96 2.64 6.07 -7.27
C VAL A 96 2.31 5.29 -8.53
N VAL A 97 1.09 4.72 -8.60
CA VAL A 97 0.67 3.86 -9.71
C VAL A 97 0.80 4.55 -11.06
N LYS A 98 0.50 5.85 -11.14
CA LYS A 98 0.67 6.60 -12.40
C LYS A 98 2.13 6.63 -12.87
N TYR A 99 3.09 6.75 -11.94
CA TYR A 99 4.51 6.78 -12.26
C TYR A 99 5.04 5.38 -12.59
N LEU A 100 4.53 4.34 -11.91
CA LEU A 100 4.83 2.95 -12.26
C LEU A 100 4.34 2.60 -13.67
N ALA A 101 3.13 3.03 -14.04
CA ALA A 101 2.59 2.83 -15.37
C ALA A 101 3.40 3.59 -16.44
N GLU A 102 3.71 4.86 -16.17
CA GLU A 102 4.40 5.74 -17.13
C GLU A 102 5.87 5.37 -17.33
N TYR A 103 6.61 5.10 -16.25
CA TYR A 103 8.07 4.92 -16.29
C TYR A 103 8.53 3.48 -16.12
N CYS A 104 7.68 2.60 -15.58
CA CYS A 104 8.05 1.25 -15.15
C CYS A 104 7.11 0.13 -15.66
N PRO A 105 6.59 0.15 -16.91
CA PRO A 105 5.49 -0.72 -17.35
C PRO A 105 5.84 -2.22 -17.34
N ASN A 106 7.12 -2.57 -17.47
CA ASN A 106 7.63 -3.95 -17.48
C ASN A 106 8.61 -4.23 -16.34
N TYR A 107 8.57 -3.42 -15.28
CA TYR A 107 9.54 -3.52 -14.20
C TYR A 107 9.45 -4.90 -13.51
N ARG A 108 10.61 -5.57 -13.38
CA ARG A 108 10.77 -6.98 -12.97
C ARG A 108 10.09 -8.02 -13.87
N GLY A 109 9.80 -7.68 -15.13
CA GLY A 109 9.17 -8.60 -16.08
C GLY A 109 7.68 -8.87 -15.79
N GLU A 110 7.09 -8.11 -14.87
CA GLU A 110 5.65 -8.14 -14.62
C GLU A 110 4.96 -7.09 -15.50
N ASN A 111 4.22 -7.55 -16.52
CA ASN A 111 3.40 -6.65 -17.33
C ASN A 111 2.14 -6.29 -16.53
N LYS A 112 2.18 -5.11 -15.90
CA LYS A 112 1.06 -4.55 -15.12
C LYS A 112 0.64 -3.22 -15.70
N TYR A 113 -0.68 -3.01 -15.74
CA TYR A 113 -1.29 -1.84 -16.35
C TYR A 113 -2.03 -1.00 -15.30
N SER A 114 -2.18 0.29 -15.56
CA SER A 114 -3.17 1.11 -14.89
C SER A 114 -4.57 0.76 -15.40
N ILE A 115 -5.60 0.91 -14.55
CA ILE A 115 -7.01 0.73 -14.94
C ILE A 115 -7.45 1.68 -16.06
N GLU A 116 -6.74 2.79 -16.26
CA GLU A 116 -7.04 3.73 -17.36
C GLU A 116 -6.36 3.36 -18.68
N GLU A 117 -5.40 2.42 -18.67
CA GLU A 117 -4.69 1.98 -19.88
C GLU A 117 -5.32 0.74 -20.51
N VAL A 118 -6.22 0.06 -19.79
CA VAL A 118 -6.85 -1.18 -20.24
C VAL A 118 -8.10 -0.93 -21.09
N GLU A 119 -8.23 -1.71 -22.17
CA GLU A 119 -9.40 -1.71 -23.06
C GLU A 119 -10.68 -2.18 -22.35
N GLU A 120 -10.58 -3.26 -21.56
CA GLU A 120 -11.69 -3.76 -20.74
C GLU A 120 -11.33 -3.65 -19.25
N LYS A 121 -12.12 -2.86 -18.50
CA LYS A 121 -12.01 -2.75 -17.04
C LYS A 121 -12.51 -4.02 -16.34
N PRO A 122 -12.02 -4.33 -15.13
CA PRO A 122 -12.41 -5.55 -14.40
C PRO A 122 -13.91 -5.60 -14.11
N LYS A 123 -14.47 -6.82 -14.07
CA LYS A 123 -15.89 -7.08 -13.87
C LYS A 123 -16.12 -8.19 -12.84
N PHE A 124 -17.39 -8.39 -12.48
CA PHE A 124 -17.81 -9.54 -11.68
C PHE A 124 -19.19 -10.02 -12.13
N ILE A 125 -19.44 -11.32 -11.94
CA ILE A 125 -20.73 -11.96 -12.15
C ILE A 125 -21.38 -12.19 -10.79
N TYR A 126 -22.62 -11.74 -10.64
CA TYR A 126 -23.45 -11.99 -9.47
C TYR A 126 -24.88 -12.31 -9.89
N LYS A 127 -25.40 -13.46 -9.48
CA LYS A 127 -26.74 -13.96 -9.88
C LYS A 127 -26.94 -13.94 -11.40
N ASP A 128 -25.99 -14.55 -12.11
CA ASP A 128 -25.98 -14.71 -13.58
C ASP A 128 -26.02 -13.40 -14.37
N LYS A 129 -25.65 -12.28 -13.73
CA LYS A 129 -25.54 -10.96 -14.35
C LYS A 129 -24.12 -10.43 -14.20
N GLU A 130 -23.58 -9.95 -15.32
CA GLU A 130 -22.28 -9.27 -15.37
C GLU A 130 -22.41 -7.80 -14.96
N TYR A 131 -21.47 -7.34 -14.14
CA TYR A 131 -21.39 -5.97 -13.66
C TYR A 131 -19.94 -5.48 -13.71
N PRO A 132 -19.67 -4.20 -14.04
CA PRO A 132 -18.33 -3.64 -13.88
C PRO A 132 -17.96 -3.64 -12.39
N LEU A 133 -16.72 -3.98 -12.04
CA LEU A 133 -16.24 -3.94 -10.66
C LEU A 133 -16.18 -2.50 -10.16
N ILE A 134 -15.78 -1.56 -11.03
CA ILE A 134 -15.61 -0.15 -10.73
C ILE A 134 -16.67 0.69 -11.44
N LYS A 135 -17.31 1.58 -10.68
CA LYS A 135 -18.29 2.55 -11.18
C LYS A 135 -18.00 3.90 -10.53
N ASN A 136 -17.77 4.93 -11.34
CA ASN A 136 -17.41 6.28 -10.86
C ASN A 136 -16.23 6.28 -9.89
N ASN A 137 -15.12 5.62 -10.27
CA ASN A 137 -13.89 5.46 -9.47
C ASN A 137 -14.06 4.78 -8.10
N ASN A 138 -15.20 4.14 -7.85
CA ASN A 138 -15.48 3.41 -6.62
C ASN A 138 -15.90 1.97 -6.94
N LEU A 139 -15.82 1.09 -5.94
CA LEU A 139 -16.37 -0.26 -6.07
C LEU A 139 -17.88 -0.21 -6.31
N ASN A 140 -18.34 -1.07 -7.21
CA ASN A 140 -19.74 -1.11 -7.62
C ASN A 140 -20.65 -1.42 -6.39
N PRO A 141 -21.71 -0.63 -6.15
CA PRO A 141 -22.61 -0.86 -5.01
C PRO A 141 -23.25 -2.26 -5.00
N VAL A 142 -23.45 -2.87 -6.17
CA VAL A 142 -23.96 -4.25 -6.27
C VAL A 142 -22.96 -5.24 -5.69
N TYR A 143 -21.67 -5.07 -5.98
CA TYR A 143 -20.58 -5.86 -5.41
C TYR A 143 -20.54 -5.69 -3.89
N LEU A 144 -20.48 -4.44 -3.41
CA LEU A 144 -20.43 -4.15 -1.98
C LEU A 144 -21.64 -4.73 -1.23
N SER A 145 -22.84 -4.64 -1.80
CA SER A 145 -24.05 -5.23 -1.21
C SER A 145 -23.98 -6.75 -1.13
N ALA A 146 -23.51 -7.43 -2.19
CA ALA A 146 -23.37 -8.88 -2.22
C ALA A 146 -22.38 -9.37 -1.15
N ILE A 147 -21.18 -8.77 -1.12
CA ILE A 147 -20.13 -9.09 -0.17
C ILE A 147 -20.58 -8.81 1.27
N ASN A 148 -21.15 -7.63 1.56
CA ASN A 148 -21.63 -7.30 2.90
C ASN A 148 -22.73 -8.27 3.38
N LYS A 149 -23.63 -8.72 2.49
CA LYS A 149 -24.62 -9.74 2.85
C LYS A 149 -23.96 -11.08 3.21
N ALA A 150 -22.91 -11.47 2.50
CA ALA A 150 -22.18 -12.70 2.80
C ALA A 150 -21.39 -12.59 4.12
N PHE A 151 -20.70 -11.47 4.36
CA PHE A 151 -20.02 -11.21 5.63
C PHE A 151 -20.97 -11.23 6.82
N ASN A 152 -22.14 -10.58 6.72
CA ASN A 152 -23.14 -10.59 7.79
C ASN A 152 -23.83 -11.95 7.99
N LYS A 153 -23.66 -12.92 7.08
CA LYS A 153 -24.11 -14.29 7.29
C LYS A 153 -23.07 -15.16 8.02
N SER A 154 -21.80 -14.75 8.03
CA SER A 154 -20.74 -15.51 8.68
C SER A 154 -20.83 -15.41 10.19
N LYS A 155 -20.96 -16.56 10.85
CA LYS A 155 -20.90 -16.67 12.30
C LYS A 155 -19.50 -16.34 12.83
N ILE A 156 -18.46 -16.82 12.14
CA ILE A 156 -17.05 -16.58 12.51
C ILE A 156 -16.76 -15.08 12.54
N LEU A 157 -17.14 -14.35 11.48
CA LEU A 157 -16.91 -12.90 11.42
C LEU A 157 -17.70 -12.15 12.50
N LYS A 158 -18.96 -12.52 12.74
CA LYS A 158 -19.78 -11.90 13.79
C LYS A 158 -19.20 -12.04 15.19
N GLU A 159 -18.62 -13.21 15.48
CA GLU A 159 -18.07 -13.50 16.80
C GLU A 159 -16.68 -12.88 16.99
N LYS A 160 -15.84 -12.91 15.96
CA LYS A 160 -14.39 -12.67 16.07
C LYS A 160 -13.89 -11.41 15.39
N ALA A 161 -14.60 -10.93 14.36
CA ALA A 161 -14.26 -9.73 13.60
C ALA A 161 -15.14 -8.54 14.07
N ARG A 162 -14.90 -8.04 15.29
CA ARG A 162 -15.62 -6.85 15.78
C ARG A 162 -14.97 -5.56 15.28
N GLY A 163 -15.79 -4.66 14.74
CA GLY A 163 -15.37 -3.33 14.29
C GLY A 163 -15.33 -3.18 12.77
N ARG A 164 -14.68 -2.10 12.31
CA ARG A 164 -14.50 -1.81 10.89
C ARG A 164 -13.15 -2.37 10.44
N ASN A 165 -13.17 -3.36 9.55
CA ASN A 165 -11.95 -3.88 8.94
C ASN A 165 -11.76 -3.24 7.56
N VAL A 166 -10.55 -2.81 7.25
CA VAL A 166 -10.21 -2.31 5.90
C VAL A 166 -9.66 -3.47 5.09
N LEU A 167 -10.25 -3.68 3.91
CA LEU A 167 -9.83 -4.68 2.95
C LEU A 167 -9.37 -3.98 1.67
N SER A 168 -8.18 -4.32 1.20
CA SER A 168 -7.69 -3.90 -0.12
C SER A 168 -7.79 -5.04 -1.12
N ILE A 169 -8.46 -4.81 -2.25
CA ILE A 169 -8.74 -5.83 -3.27
C ILE A 169 -8.11 -5.52 -4.62
N SER A 170 -7.73 -6.59 -5.32
CA SER A 170 -7.36 -6.57 -6.74
C SER A 170 -7.84 -7.87 -7.40
N ILE A 171 -7.96 -7.85 -8.73
CA ILE A 171 -8.23 -9.05 -9.54
C ILE A 171 -7.00 -9.28 -10.41
N ASN A 172 -6.46 -10.49 -10.38
CA ASN A 172 -5.31 -10.86 -11.19
C ASN A 172 -5.72 -11.30 -12.60
N LYS A 173 -4.74 -11.49 -13.49
CA LYS A 173 -4.95 -12.00 -14.86
C LYS A 173 -5.61 -13.38 -14.95
N HIS A 174 -5.67 -14.13 -13.86
CA HIS A 174 -6.29 -15.46 -13.80
C HIS A 174 -7.78 -15.41 -13.42
N ASN A 175 -8.40 -14.21 -13.40
CA ASN A 175 -9.77 -13.99 -12.94
C ASN A 175 -9.96 -14.34 -11.46
N GLU A 176 -8.91 -14.23 -10.65
CA GLU A 176 -8.97 -14.53 -9.24
C GLU A 176 -8.86 -13.26 -8.41
N PHE A 177 -9.53 -13.30 -7.27
CA PHE A 177 -9.30 -12.34 -6.21
C PHE A 177 -7.86 -12.50 -5.67
N ASN A 178 -7.11 -11.40 -5.68
CA ASN A 178 -5.81 -11.31 -5.03
C ASN A 178 -5.88 -10.32 -3.86
N THR A 179 -5.54 -10.78 -2.65
CA THR A 179 -5.53 -9.92 -1.46
C THR A 179 -4.42 -8.90 -1.54
N GLY A 180 -4.78 -7.63 -1.40
CA GLY A 180 -3.79 -6.60 -1.12
C GLY A 180 -3.28 -6.74 0.32
N ASN A 181 -4.18 -6.56 1.30
CA ASN A 181 -3.94 -6.64 2.75
C ASN A 181 -5.29 -6.68 3.50
N ILE A 182 -5.36 -7.40 4.64
CA ILE A 182 -6.47 -7.30 5.60
C ILE A 182 -5.95 -6.63 6.87
N PHE A 183 -6.40 -5.40 7.13
CA PHE A 183 -5.90 -4.63 8.28
C PHE A 183 -6.68 -4.97 9.54
N LYS A 184 -5.99 -5.54 10.53
CA LYS A 184 -6.52 -5.95 11.85
C LYS A 184 -7.79 -6.82 11.71
N PRO A 185 -7.68 -8.02 11.09
CA PRO A 185 -8.84 -8.83 10.73
C PRO A 185 -9.75 -9.18 11.93
N ALA A 186 -9.19 -9.33 13.13
CA ALA A 186 -9.92 -9.70 14.34
C ALA A 186 -9.55 -8.83 15.55
N SER A 187 -10.34 -8.96 16.63
CA SER A 187 -10.07 -8.27 17.90
C SER A 187 -8.89 -8.86 18.69
N SER A 188 -8.62 -10.15 18.53
CA SER A 188 -7.48 -10.87 19.13
C SER A 188 -6.56 -11.41 18.03
N LYS A 189 -5.25 -11.39 18.27
CA LYS A 189 -4.26 -11.92 17.29
C LYS A 189 -4.41 -13.41 17.04
N GLU A 190 -4.84 -14.16 18.05
CA GLU A 190 -5.08 -15.60 17.98
C GLU A 190 -6.13 -15.99 16.92
N ASP A 191 -7.07 -15.08 16.62
CA ASP A 191 -8.14 -15.33 15.65
C ASP A 191 -7.81 -14.82 14.23
N TYR A 192 -6.61 -14.26 13.99
CA TYR A 192 -6.29 -13.60 12.72
C TYR A 192 -6.37 -14.56 11.53
N ASP A 193 -5.79 -15.75 11.64
CA ASP A 193 -5.75 -16.71 10.53
C ASP A 193 -7.14 -17.26 10.22
N LEU A 194 -7.92 -17.55 11.26
CA LEU A 194 -9.29 -18.04 11.13
C LEU A 194 -10.18 -16.99 10.44
N VAL A 195 -10.12 -15.74 10.90
CA VAL A 195 -10.92 -14.65 10.33
C VAL A 195 -10.46 -14.31 8.92
N THR A 196 -9.14 -14.29 8.68
CA THR A 196 -8.58 -14.07 7.33
C THR A 196 -9.07 -15.14 6.37
N THR A 197 -8.99 -16.41 6.76
CA THR A 197 -9.47 -17.54 5.94
C THR A 197 -10.95 -17.43 5.62
N GLU A 198 -11.77 -17.04 6.59
CA GLU A 198 -13.21 -16.84 6.37
C GLU A 198 -13.50 -15.68 5.41
N ILE A 199 -12.82 -14.53 5.58
CA ILE A 199 -12.93 -13.40 4.65
C ILE A 199 -12.54 -13.85 3.23
N MET A 200 -11.45 -14.59 3.10
CA MET A 200 -10.98 -15.14 1.82
C MET A 200 -12.01 -16.05 1.16
N SER A 201 -12.59 -16.97 1.94
CA SER A 201 -13.62 -17.89 1.46
C SER A 201 -14.83 -17.13 0.92
N ILE A 202 -15.29 -16.13 1.67
CA ILE A 202 -16.45 -15.33 1.27
C ILE A 202 -16.18 -14.55 -0.02
N LEU A 203 -15.03 -13.90 -0.14
CA LEU A 203 -14.67 -13.15 -1.34
C LEU A 203 -14.59 -14.06 -2.58
N LYS A 204 -13.92 -15.20 -2.46
CA LYS A 204 -13.78 -16.17 -3.55
C LYS A 204 -15.11 -16.77 -4.02
N ASN A 205 -16.07 -16.94 -3.11
CA ASN A 205 -17.28 -17.73 -3.38
C ASN A 205 -18.56 -16.88 -3.60
N THR A 206 -18.54 -15.58 -3.29
CA THR A 206 -19.75 -14.74 -3.39
C THR A 206 -20.04 -14.26 -4.81
N VAL A 207 -18.99 -14.01 -5.60
CA VAL A 207 -19.07 -13.55 -6.99
C VAL A 207 -18.03 -14.28 -7.82
N THR A 208 -18.23 -14.33 -9.14
CA THR A 208 -17.17 -14.75 -10.07
C THR A 208 -16.48 -13.51 -10.59
N TYR A 209 -15.16 -13.45 -10.53
CA TYR A 209 -14.38 -12.31 -10.98
C TYR A 209 -14.03 -12.44 -12.47
N ILE A 210 -13.85 -11.30 -13.15
CA ILE A 210 -13.35 -11.22 -14.52
C ILE A 210 -12.25 -10.15 -14.52
N ALA A 211 -11.06 -10.54 -14.97
CA ALA A 211 -9.89 -9.68 -15.04
C ALA A 211 -10.08 -8.53 -16.04
N ALA A 212 -9.21 -7.52 -15.91
CA ALA A 212 -9.06 -6.52 -16.96
C ALA A 212 -8.42 -7.15 -18.20
N LYS A 213 -8.68 -6.57 -19.38
CA LYS A 213 -8.03 -6.99 -20.61
C LYS A 213 -7.32 -5.85 -21.34
N GLN A 214 -6.20 -6.19 -21.93
CA GLN A 214 -5.47 -5.38 -22.89
C GLN A 214 -5.14 -6.23 -24.12
N ASN A 215 -5.44 -5.73 -25.31
CA ASN A 215 -5.23 -6.43 -26.58
C ASN A 215 -5.86 -7.84 -26.59
N GLY A 216 -7.05 -7.96 -25.99
CA GLY A 216 -7.76 -9.24 -25.87
C GLY A 216 -7.22 -10.25 -24.84
N HIS A 217 -6.14 -9.94 -24.13
CA HIS A 217 -5.55 -10.80 -23.10
C HIS A 217 -5.85 -10.30 -21.70
N ASN A 218 -6.05 -11.21 -20.75
CA ASN A 218 -6.17 -10.84 -19.33
C ASN A 218 -4.83 -10.30 -18.82
N VAL A 219 -4.89 -9.22 -18.05
CA VAL A 219 -3.71 -8.54 -17.52
C VAL A 219 -3.82 -8.28 -16.02
N ASP A 220 -2.66 -8.14 -15.36
CA ASP A 220 -2.58 -7.69 -13.98
C ASP A 220 -2.65 -6.16 -13.93
N LEU A 221 -3.25 -5.63 -12.87
CA LEU A 221 -3.35 -4.18 -12.64
C LEU A 221 -2.48 -3.74 -11.47
N TRP A 222 -1.95 -2.52 -11.57
CA TRP A 222 -1.36 -1.82 -10.42
C TRP A 222 -2.43 -1.36 -9.42
N ASN A 223 -3.66 -1.11 -9.88
CA ASN A 223 -4.73 -0.59 -9.04
C ASN A 223 -5.23 -1.63 -8.02
N LYS A 224 -5.42 -1.14 -6.80
CA LYS A 224 -6.12 -1.81 -5.70
C LYS A 224 -7.27 -0.93 -5.25
N TRP A 225 -8.31 -1.54 -4.72
CA TRP A 225 -9.49 -0.83 -4.21
C TRP A 225 -9.75 -1.20 -2.76
N ASP A 226 -9.85 -0.18 -1.93
CA ASP A 226 -10.10 -0.36 -0.52
C ASP A 226 -11.60 -0.23 -0.21
N PHE A 227 -12.09 -1.06 0.70
CA PHE A 227 -13.41 -0.87 1.30
C PHE A 227 -13.47 -1.34 2.74
N LEU A 228 -14.48 -0.84 3.44
CA LEU A 228 -14.76 -1.19 4.81
C LEU A 228 -15.69 -2.40 4.88
N ILE A 229 -15.26 -3.40 5.62
CA ILE A 229 -16.11 -4.49 6.07
C ILE A 229 -16.81 -4.01 7.33
N SER A 230 -18.14 -4.01 7.30
CA SER A 230 -18.98 -3.78 8.47
C SER A 230 -19.77 -5.05 8.75
N VAL A 231 -19.43 -5.72 9.85
CA VAL A 231 -20.16 -6.90 10.35
C VAL A 231 -21.08 -6.43 11.48
N PHE A 232 -22.38 -6.70 11.33
CA PHE A 232 -23.44 -6.38 12.28
C PHE A 232 -24.11 -7.64 12.81
#